data_AF-A0A4D9DT91-F1
#
_entry.id   AF-A0A4D9DT91-F1
#
_cell.length_a   1.000
_cell.length_b   1.000
_cell.length_c   1.000
_cell.angle_alpha   90.00
_cell.angle_beta   90.00
_cell.angle_gamma   90.00
#
_symmetry.space_group_name_H-M   'P 1'
#
loop_
_entity.id
_entity.type
_entity.pdbx_description
1 polymer ?
#
loop_
_entity_poly.entity_id
_entity_poly.type
_entity_poly.pdbx_seq_one_letter_code
_entity_poly.pdbx_strand_id
1 'polypeptide(L)'
;MAAELEELYGDIDAMELYPGLLVERPRPGAIFGETMVELGAPFSLKGLMGNAICSPEYWKPSTFGGKVGFEIINTASLQKLICNNVKGCPITAFHVLNSEATETATINVSSSSSSMEDINPTLLMKERSAEL
;
A
#
# COMPACT_ATOMS: atom_id res chain seq x y z
N MET A 1 -16.80 24.34 8.36
CA MET A 1 -16.66 23.76 7.00
C MET A 1 -17.90 23.97 6.14
N ALA A 2 -19.03 23.27 6.33
CA ALA A 2 -20.16 23.39 5.40
C ALA A 2 -20.68 24.83 5.22
N ALA A 3 -20.97 25.55 6.32
CA ALA A 3 -21.42 26.94 6.26
C ALA A 3 -20.37 27.92 5.68
N GLU A 4 -19.09 27.66 5.95
CA GLU A 4 -17.99 28.49 5.40
C GLU A 4 -17.86 28.27 3.88
N LEU A 5 -18.03 27.03 3.41
CA LEU A 5 -18.05 26.73 1.98
C LEU A 5 -19.28 27.32 1.29
N GLU A 6 -20.43 27.30 1.93
CA GLU A 6 -21.65 27.97 1.44
C GLU A 6 -21.44 29.49 1.30
N GLU A 7 -20.80 30.14 2.28
CA GLU A 7 -20.45 31.57 2.20
C GLU A 7 -19.47 31.87 1.05
N LEU A 8 -18.50 30.99 0.80
CA LEU A 8 -17.48 31.16 -0.24
C LEU A 8 -18.00 30.89 -1.66
N TYR A 9 -18.80 29.84 -1.84
CA TYR A 9 -19.27 29.38 -3.16
C TYR A 9 -20.66 29.92 -3.52
N GLY A 10 -21.48 30.29 -2.54
CA GLY A 10 -22.85 30.81 -2.71
C GLY A 10 -23.88 29.79 -3.19
N ASP A 11 -23.46 28.73 -3.88
CA ASP A 11 -24.28 27.64 -4.39
C ASP A 11 -23.49 26.33 -4.37
N ILE A 12 -24.16 25.21 -4.09
CA ILE A 12 -23.55 23.87 -4.12
C ILE A 12 -23.16 23.46 -5.54
N ASP A 13 -23.89 23.91 -6.56
CA ASP A 13 -23.59 23.61 -7.96
C ASP A 13 -22.34 24.36 -8.46
N ALA A 14 -21.83 25.32 -7.69
CA ALA A 14 -20.57 26.01 -7.95
C ALA A 14 -19.34 25.33 -7.30
N MET A 15 -19.54 24.26 -6.50
CA MET A 15 -18.45 23.58 -5.81
C MET A 15 -17.44 22.98 -6.79
N GLU A 16 -16.17 23.35 -6.64
CA GLU A 16 -15.10 22.79 -7.46
C GLU A 16 -14.85 21.31 -7.12
N LEU A 17 -14.53 20.51 -8.15
CA LEU A 17 -14.36 19.07 -8.02
C LEU A 17 -13.27 18.68 -7.01
N TYR A 18 -12.08 19.26 -7.12
CA TYR A 18 -10.95 18.84 -6.29
C TYR A 18 -11.14 19.14 -4.80
N PRO A 19 -11.54 20.36 -4.39
CA PRO A 19 -11.96 20.62 -3.01
C PRO A 19 -13.11 19.70 -2.58
N GLY A 20 -14.13 19.50 -3.43
CA GLY A 20 -15.30 18.66 -3.14
C GLY A 20 -14.90 17.23 -2.81
N LEU A 21 -14.00 16.64 -3.59
CA LEU A 21 -13.45 15.30 -3.35
C LEU A 21 -12.74 15.15 -2.00
N LEU A 22 -12.08 16.21 -1.52
CA LEU A 22 -11.28 16.16 -0.28
C LEU A 22 -12.10 16.46 0.97
N VAL A 23 -13.18 17.24 0.86
CA VAL A 23 -14.05 17.58 1.99
C VAL A 23 -15.32 16.73 2.06
N GLU A 24 -15.60 15.93 1.03
CA GLU A 24 -16.69 14.95 1.04
C GLU A 24 -16.54 14.00 2.24
N ARG A 25 -17.66 13.71 2.92
CA ARG A 25 -17.68 12.82 4.06
C ARG A 25 -17.16 11.42 3.67
N PRO A 26 -16.12 10.88 4.33
CA PRO A 26 -15.67 9.52 4.07
C PRO A 26 -16.73 8.47 4.38
N ARG A 27 -16.70 7.32 3.67
CA ARG A 27 -17.50 6.15 4.05
C ARG A 27 -17.05 5.62 5.43
N PRO A 28 -17.93 4.97 6.23
CA PRO A 28 -17.55 4.48 7.56
C PRO A 28 -16.32 3.56 7.53
N GLY A 29 -15.26 3.96 8.24
CA GLY A 29 -13.99 3.21 8.29
C GLY A 29 -13.13 3.28 7.02
N ALA A 30 -13.48 4.14 6.05
CA ALA A 30 -12.73 4.31 4.80
C ALA A 30 -11.87 5.58 4.80
N ILE A 31 -10.90 5.61 3.90
CA ILE A 31 -10.00 6.76 3.71
C ILE A 31 -10.66 7.93 2.95
N PHE A 32 -11.60 7.64 2.03
CA PHE A 32 -12.25 8.64 1.17
C PHE A 32 -13.78 8.47 1.10
N GLY A 33 -14.43 9.50 0.55
CA GLY A 33 -15.86 9.54 0.26
C GLY A 33 -16.26 8.74 -0.99
N GLU A 34 -17.54 8.82 -1.34
CA GLU A 34 -18.14 8.09 -2.46
C GLU A 34 -17.63 8.60 -3.81
N THR A 35 -17.60 9.91 -4.01
CA THR A 35 -17.23 10.53 -5.29
C THR A 35 -15.81 10.14 -5.68
N MET A 36 -14.87 10.06 -4.74
CA MET A 36 -13.49 9.61 -5.02
C MET A 36 -13.45 8.17 -5.56
N VAL A 37 -14.27 7.28 -5.02
CA VAL A 37 -14.30 5.87 -5.44
C VAL A 37 -14.99 5.74 -6.80
N GLU A 38 -16.15 6.35 -6.98
CA GLU A 38 -16.96 6.19 -8.19
C GLU A 38 -16.34 6.88 -9.42
N LEU A 39 -15.65 8.01 -9.23
CA LEU A 39 -14.88 8.63 -10.31
C LEU A 39 -13.54 7.92 -10.51
N GLY A 40 -12.81 7.63 -9.42
CA GLY A 40 -11.45 7.11 -9.48
C GLY A 40 -11.35 5.67 -9.99
N ALA A 41 -12.28 4.79 -9.58
CA ALA A 41 -12.19 3.37 -9.91
C ALA A 41 -12.27 3.08 -11.41
N PRO A 42 -13.21 3.66 -12.20
CA PRO A 42 -13.22 3.47 -13.65
C PRO A 42 -11.93 3.94 -14.34
N PHE A 43 -11.37 5.08 -13.94
CA PHE A 43 -10.11 5.57 -14.51
C PHE A 43 -8.93 4.65 -14.17
N SER A 44 -8.84 4.21 -12.92
CA SER A 44 -7.80 3.28 -12.45
C SER A 44 -7.88 1.94 -13.21
N LEU A 45 -9.07 1.33 -13.25
CA LEU A 45 -9.28 0.04 -13.92
C LEU A 45 -9.05 0.14 -15.43
N LYS A 46 -9.50 1.22 -16.07
CA LYS A 46 -9.26 1.45 -17.49
C LYS A 46 -7.76 1.64 -17.77
N GLY A 47 -7.04 2.35 -16.90
CA GLY A 47 -5.60 2.54 -17.02
C GLY A 47 -4.82 1.22 -16.89
N LEU A 48 -5.21 0.36 -15.94
CA LEU A 48 -4.61 -0.96 -15.76
C LEU A 48 -4.95 -1.91 -16.91
N MET A 49 -6.24 -2.20 -17.11
CA MET A 49 -6.69 -3.23 -18.05
C MET A 49 -6.64 -2.78 -19.51
N GLY A 50 -6.54 -1.47 -19.75
CA GLY A 50 -6.31 -0.90 -21.07
C GLY A 50 -4.87 -1.07 -21.57
N ASN A 51 -3.96 -1.60 -20.76
CA ASN A 51 -2.60 -1.87 -21.17
C ASN A 51 -2.55 -2.94 -22.28
N ALA A 52 -1.72 -2.71 -23.30
CA ALA A 52 -1.56 -3.64 -24.42
C ALA A 52 -1.17 -5.06 -23.98
N ILE A 53 -0.42 -5.22 -22.88
CA ILE A 53 -0.06 -6.54 -22.35
C ILE A 53 -1.28 -7.38 -21.96
N CYS A 54 -2.39 -6.75 -21.56
CA CYS A 54 -3.63 -7.43 -21.20
C CYS A 54 -4.46 -7.86 -22.43
N SER A 55 -4.05 -7.49 -23.65
CA SER A 55 -4.76 -7.90 -24.86
C SER A 55 -4.57 -9.40 -25.14
N PRO A 56 -5.54 -10.07 -25.80
CA PRO A 56 -5.41 -11.48 -26.17
C PRO A 56 -4.16 -11.79 -27.01
N GLU A 57 -3.71 -10.81 -27.80
CA GLU A 57 -2.53 -10.97 -28.64
C GLU A 57 -1.22 -10.99 -27.83
N TYR A 58 -1.16 -10.24 -26.73
CA TYR A 58 0.06 -10.09 -25.92
C TYR A 58 0.07 -10.96 -24.66
N TRP A 59 -1.08 -11.33 -24.10
CA TRP A 59 -1.15 -12.10 -22.86
C TRP A 59 -0.89 -13.59 -23.09
N LYS A 60 0.35 -13.91 -23.48
CA LYS A 60 0.83 -15.26 -23.78
C LYS A 60 2.27 -15.45 -23.30
N PRO A 61 2.69 -16.67 -22.96
CA PRO A 61 4.04 -16.91 -22.44
C PRO A 61 5.17 -16.41 -23.35
N SER A 62 4.98 -16.49 -24.67
CA SER A 62 6.00 -16.05 -25.63
C SER A 62 6.33 -14.56 -25.54
N THR A 63 5.38 -13.72 -25.15
CA THR A 63 5.61 -12.27 -24.92
C THR A 63 6.59 -12.03 -23.78
N PHE A 64 6.61 -12.92 -22.80
CA PHE A 64 7.38 -12.78 -21.56
C PHE A 64 8.59 -13.73 -21.52
N GLY A 65 9.09 -14.17 -22.68
CA GLY A 65 10.27 -15.05 -22.74
C GLY A 65 10.00 -16.50 -22.31
N GLY A 66 8.77 -16.97 -22.40
CA GLY A 66 8.36 -18.33 -22.10
C GLY A 66 7.67 -18.49 -20.74
N LYS A 67 7.58 -19.73 -20.26
CA LYS A 67 6.82 -20.07 -19.04
C LYS A 67 7.36 -19.35 -17.79
N VAL A 68 8.69 -19.26 -17.65
CA VAL A 68 9.33 -18.67 -16.47
C VAL A 68 8.96 -17.19 -16.31
N GLY A 69 9.10 -16.38 -17.37
CA GLY A 69 8.75 -14.96 -17.27
C GLY A 69 7.25 -14.73 -17.08
N PHE A 70 6.41 -15.57 -17.66
CA PHE A 70 4.97 -15.50 -17.43
C PHE A 70 4.59 -15.88 -15.99
N GLU A 71 5.28 -16.82 -15.38
CA GLU A 71 5.10 -17.19 -13.96
C GLU A 71 5.54 -16.08 -13.01
N ILE A 72 6.61 -15.35 -13.33
CA ILE A 72 7.04 -14.17 -12.55
C ILE A 72 5.89 -13.15 -12.47
N ILE A 73 5.23 -12.86 -13.59
CA ILE A 73 4.12 -11.89 -13.63
C ILE A 73 2.92 -12.41 -12.85
N ASN A 74 2.50 -13.66 -13.10
CA ASN A 74 1.30 -14.23 -12.50
C ASN A 74 1.45 -14.53 -10.99
N THR A 75 2.68 -14.57 -10.48
CA THR A 75 2.95 -14.85 -9.06
C THR A 75 3.60 -13.67 -8.32
N ALA A 76 3.66 -12.49 -8.95
CA ALA A 76 4.23 -11.29 -8.36
C ALA A 76 3.45 -10.85 -7.12
N SER A 77 4.17 -10.41 -6.09
CA SER A 77 3.61 -9.81 -4.88
C SER A 77 4.58 -8.78 -4.31
N LEU A 78 4.08 -7.85 -3.47
CA LEU A 78 4.92 -6.84 -2.81
C LEU A 78 6.06 -7.49 -2.01
N GLN A 79 5.77 -8.54 -1.23
CA GLN A 79 6.77 -9.24 -0.43
C GLN A 79 7.85 -9.87 -1.32
N LYS A 80 7.49 -10.54 -2.43
CA LYS A 80 8.48 -11.11 -3.36
C LYS A 80 9.34 -10.04 -4.02
N LEU A 81 8.74 -8.91 -4.41
CA LEU A 81 9.47 -7.79 -4.99
C LEU A 81 10.54 -7.28 -4.01
N ILE A 82 10.20 -7.10 -2.74
CA ILE A 82 11.16 -6.65 -1.74
C ILE A 82 12.20 -7.72 -1.42
N CYS A 83 11.79 -8.95 -1.10
CA CYS A 83 12.73 -10.00 -0.68
C CYS A 83 13.76 -10.40 -1.73
N ASN A 84 13.39 -10.32 -3.01
CA ASN A 84 14.31 -10.65 -4.09
C ASN A 84 15.32 -9.52 -4.37
N ASN A 85 15.06 -8.30 -3.90
CA ASN A 85 15.85 -7.11 -4.25
C ASN A 85 16.43 -6.35 -3.05
N VAL A 86 16.05 -6.70 -1.82
CA VAL A 86 16.48 -6.03 -0.59
C VAL A 86 17.03 -7.07 0.39
N LYS A 87 18.24 -6.83 0.90
CA LYS A 87 18.89 -7.71 1.89
C LYS A 87 18.05 -7.79 3.16
N GLY A 88 18.00 -8.99 3.75
CA GLY A 88 17.27 -9.23 4.99
C GLY A 88 15.76 -9.44 4.83
N CYS A 89 15.18 -9.23 3.62
CA CYS A 89 13.78 -9.53 3.31
C CYS A 89 12.81 -9.04 4.42
N PRO A 90 12.73 -7.73 4.67
CA PRO A 90 11.86 -7.20 5.71
C PRO A 90 10.39 -7.50 5.39
N ILE A 91 9.57 -7.67 6.43
CA ILE A 91 8.12 -7.78 6.28
C ILE A 91 7.60 -6.47 5.68
N THR A 92 6.76 -6.57 4.65
CA THR A 92 6.21 -5.41 3.95
C THR A 92 4.71 -5.56 3.72
N ALA A 93 3.97 -4.46 3.92
CA ALA A 93 2.54 -4.41 3.77
C ALA A 93 2.08 -2.97 3.43
N PHE A 94 0.92 -2.85 2.79
CA PHE A 94 0.22 -1.57 2.60
C PHE A 94 -0.71 -1.21 3.78
N HIS A 95 -0.61 -1.94 4.89
CA HIS A 95 -1.31 -1.67 6.14
C HIS A 95 -0.31 -1.75 7.29
N VAL A 96 -0.63 -1.10 8.40
CA VAL A 96 0.17 -1.17 9.62
C VAL A 96 0.09 -2.58 10.19
N LEU A 97 1.24 -3.16 10.50
CA LEU A 97 1.29 -4.45 11.18
C LEU A 97 0.90 -4.25 12.65
N ASN A 98 -0.14 -4.93 13.09
CA ASN A 98 -0.47 -4.97 14.51
C ASN A 98 0.60 -5.78 15.26
N SER A 99 0.97 -5.33 16.46
CA SER A 99 2.06 -5.91 17.26
C SER A 99 1.95 -7.43 17.44
N GLU A 100 0.74 -7.98 17.47
CA GLU A 100 0.49 -9.43 17.64
C GLU A 100 0.91 -10.28 16.42
N ALA A 101 0.98 -9.70 15.22
CA ALA A 101 1.47 -10.39 14.02
C ALA A 101 3.02 -10.48 13.98
N THR A 102 3.69 -9.68 14.80
CA THR A 102 5.15 -9.64 14.85
C THR A 102 5.70 -10.88 15.57
N GLU A 103 5.02 -11.37 16.61
CA GLU A 103 5.43 -12.58 17.35
C GLU A 103 5.42 -13.83 16.45
N THR A 104 4.39 -14.00 15.63
CA THR A 104 4.26 -15.17 14.74
C THR A 104 5.28 -15.17 13.60
N ALA A 105 5.73 -14.00 13.14
CA ALA A 105 6.78 -13.91 12.13
C ALA A 105 8.18 -14.19 12.71
N THR A 106 8.48 -13.74 13.93
CA THR A 106 9.74 -14.10 14.63
C THR A 106 9.83 -15.58 14.97
N ILE A 107 8.71 -16.25 15.29
CA ILE A 107 8.71 -17.69 15.60
C ILE A 107 9.15 -18.53 14.39
N ASN A 108 8.82 -18.10 13.15
CA ASN A 108 9.24 -18.82 11.94
C ASN A 108 10.70 -18.54 11.51
N VAL A 109 11.28 -17.41 11.90
CA VAL A 109 12.70 -17.08 11.64
C VAL A 109 13.62 -17.76 12.67
N SER A 110 13.10 -18.08 13.86
CA SER A 110 13.87 -18.66 14.96
C SER A 110 14.26 -20.14 14.77
N SER A 111 13.80 -20.81 13.70
CA SER A 111 14.20 -22.19 13.39
C SER A 111 15.50 -22.29 12.57
N SER A 112 16.16 -21.17 12.26
CA SER A 112 17.46 -21.20 11.60
C SER A 112 18.41 -20.12 12.16
N SER A 113 19.51 -20.61 12.73
CA SER A 113 20.73 -19.91 13.20
C SER A 113 20.78 -19.50 14.68
N SER A 114 21.59 -20.29 15.39
CA SER A 114 22.15 -20.13 16.71
C SER A 114 23.11 -18.95 16.83
N SER A 115 22.88 -18.04 17.78
CA SER A 115 23.85 -17.44 18.74
C SER A 115 23.23 -16.18 19.36
N MET A 116 22.71 -16.32 20.59
CA MET A 116 22.42 -15.18 21.47
C MET A 116 23.75 -14.67 22.03
N GLU A 117 24.07 -13.41 21.81
CA GLU A 117 24.90 -12.63 22.72
C GLU A 117 24.23 -11.26 22.98
N ASP A 118 23.84 -11.11 24.23
CA ASP A 118 23.33 -9.98 25.02
C ASP A 118 23.37 -8.56 24.42
N ILE A 119 22.18 -7.99 24.18
CA ILE A 119 21.99 -6.53 24.11
C ILE A 119 20.95 -6.12 25.15
N ASN A 120 21.40 -5.38 26.17
CA ASN A 120 20.59 -4.93 27.30
C ASN A 120 19.59 -3.81 26.87
N PRO A 121 18.27 -4.00 27.05
CA PRO A 121 17.24 -3.08 26.54
C PRO A 121 17.19 -1.72 27.26
N THR A 122 17.93 -1.51 28.35
CA THR A 122 17.89 -0.25 29.12
C THR A 122 18.63 0.91 28.43
N LEU A 123 19.49 0.64 27.43
CA LEU A 123 20.23 1.69 26.71
C LEU A 123 19.41 2.41 25.63
N LEU A 124 18.40 1.75 25.05
CA LEU A 124 17.65 2.26 23.89
C LEU A 124 16.59 3.33 24.25
N MET A 125 16.23 3.43 25.53
CA MET A 125 15.27 4.45 26.01
C MET A 125 15.94 5.76 26.47
N LYS A 126 17.27 5.78 26.62
CA LYS A 126 17.98 6.97 27.14
C LYS A 126 18.38 7.95 26.03
N GLU A 127 18.52 7.49 24.80
CA GLU A 127 18.99 8.31 23.67
C GLU A 127 17.87 9.18 23.06
N ARG A 128 16.59 8.83 23.29
CA ARG A 128 15.44 9.57 22.75
C ARG A 128 14.97 10.78 23.56
N SER A 129 15.48 10.95 24.79
CA SER A 129 15.06 12.04 25.69
C SER A 129 16.07 13.19 25.79
N ALA A 130 17.16 13.17 25.01
CA ALA A 130 18.19 14.21 25.02
C ALA A 130 18.13 15.16 23.81
N GLU A 131 17.19 14.97 22.88
CA GLU A 131 16.95 15.90 21.77
C GLU A 131 15.50 16.40 21.81
N LEU A 132 15.20 17.27 22.77
CA LEU A 132 14.12 18.28 22.73
C LEU A 132 14.34 19.34 23.82
#